data_AF-A0A537VCD1-F1
#
_entry.id   AF-A0A537VCD1-F1
#
_cell.length_a   1.000
_cell.length_b   1.000
_cell.length_c   1.000
_cell.angle_alpha   90.00
_cell.angle_beta   90.00
_cell.angle_gamma   90.00
#
_symmetry.space_group_name_H-M   'P 1'
#
loop_
_entity.id
_entity.type
_entity.pdbx_description
1 polymer ?
#
loop_
_entity_poly.entity_id
_entity_poly.type
_entity_poly.pdbx_seq_one_letter_code
_entity_poly.pdbx_strand_id
1 'polypeptide(L)' 'MGYRIGVDVGGTFTDFLVVEPDGGFSLWKHP' A
#
# COMPACT_ATOMS: atom_id res chain seq x y z
N MET A 1 1.22 -8.67 -15.35
CA MET A 1 1.40 -8.64 -13.88
C MET A 1 0.39 -7.66 -13.33
N GLY A 2 -0.41 -8.01 -12.32
CA GLY A 2 -1.48 -7.14 -11.80
C GLY A 2 -1.01 -6.23 -10.67
N TYR A 3 -1.91 -5.38 -10.18
CA TYR A 3 -1.69 -4.60 -8.96
C TYR A 3 -1.52 -5.53 -7.76
N ARG A 4 -0.64 -5.15 -6.84
CA ARG A 4 -0.50 -5.80 -5.52
C ARG A 4 -0.70 -4.76 -4.43
N ILE A 5 -1.41 -5.12 -3.38
CA ILE A 5 -1.68 -4.23 -2.25
C ILE A 5 -1.12 -4.87 -0.98
N GLY A 6 -0.23 -4.15 -0.31
CA GLY A 6 0.20 -4.43 1.06
C GLY A 6 -0.59 -3.57 2.03
N VAL A 7 -1.06 -4.17 3.12
CA VAL A 7 -1.78 -3.48 4.20
C VAL A 7 -1.09 -3.81 5.51
N ASP A 8 -0.69 -2.78 6.25
CA ASP A 8 -0.16 -2.89 7.61
C ASP A 8 -1.08 -2.11 8.56
N VAL A 9 -1.71 -2.81 9.50
CA VAL A 9 -2.70 -2.24 10.42
C VAL A 9 -2.05 -1.99 11.76
N GLY A 10 -1.85 -0.72 12.09
CA GLY A 10 -1.37 -0.27 13.40
C GLY A 10 -2.50 0.20 14.32
N GLY A 11 -2.14 0.72 15.50
CA GLY A 11 -3.10 1.23 16.48
C GLY A 11 -3.55 2.69 16.27
N THR A 12 -2.88 3.44 15.39
CA THR A 12 -3.17 4.87 15.13
C THR A 12 -3.36 5.17 13.65
N PHE A 13 -2.74 4.37 12.78
CA PHE A 13 -2.84 4.51 11.33
C PHE A 13 -2.76 3.12 10.68
N THR A 14 -3.34 3.03 9.49
CA THR A 14 -3.17 1.94 8.52
C THR A 14 -2.33 2.43 7.35
N ASP A 15 -1.28 1.67 7.04
CA ASP A 15 -0.42 1.93 5.88
C ASP A 15 -0.85 1.06 4.68
N PHE A 16 -0.94 1.70 3.51
CA PHE A 16 -1.27 1.07 2.24
C PHE A 16 -0.11 1.23 1.26
N LEU A 17 0.43 0.10 0.81
CA LEU A 17 1.41 0.05 -0.28
C LEU A 17 0.75 -0.51 -1.53
N VAL A 18 0.69 0.28 -2.59
CA VAL A 18 0.20 -0.17 -3.91
C VAL A 18 1.41 -0.36 -4.82
N VAL A 19 1.60 -1.57 -5.33
CA VAL A 19 2.61 -1.89 -6.35
C VAL A 19 1.91 -2.02 -7.70
N GLU A 20 2.38 -1.23 -8.66
CA GLU A 20 1.86 -1.17 -10.02
C GLU A 20 2.44 -2.30 -10.89
N PRO A 21 1.77 -2.66 -12.00
CA PRO A 21 2.26 -3.67 -12.94
C PRO A 21 3.68 -3.46 -13.48
N ASP A 22 4.15 -2.21 -13.55
CA ASP A 22 5.46 -1.81 -14.07
C ASP A 22 6.56 -1.79 -12.99
N GLY A 23 6.22 -2.09 -11.74
CA GLY A 23 7.12 -2.06 -10.60
C GLY A 23 7.18 -0.72 -9.87
N GLY A 24 6.43 0.30 -10.32
CA GLY A 24 6.17 1.52 -9.57
C GLY A 24 5.42 1.24 -8.27
N PHE A 25 5.49 2.17 -7.32
CA PHE A 25 4.69 2.07 -6.09
C PHE A 25 4.22 3.41 -5.56
N SER A 26 3.10 3.37 -4.85
CA SER A 26 2.55 4.47 -4.07
C SER A 26 2.35 4.05 -2.62
N LEU A 27 2.67 4.94 -1.68
CA LEU A 27 2.48 4.73 -0.24
C LEU A 27 1.45 5.74 0.29
N TRP A 28 0.43 5.23 0.98
CA TRP A 28 -0.63 6.02 1.60
C TRP A 28 -0.80 5.65 3.07
N LYS A 29 -1.18 6.63 3.89
CA LYS A 29 -1.47 6.45 5.32
C LYS A 29 -2.85 7.00 5.63
N HIS A 30 -3.67 6.21 6.33
CA HIS A 30 -5.00 6.61 6.80
C HIS A 30 -5.08 6.39 8.33
N PRO A 31 -5.72 7.27 9.11
CA PRO A 31 -6.00 7.00 10.52
C PRO A 31 -6.72 5.66 10.72
#